data_AF-A0AAJ0H5G7-F1
#
_entry.id   AF-A0AAJ0H5G7-F1
#
_cell.length_a   1.000
_cell.length_b   1.000
_cell.length_c   1.000
_cell.angle_alpha   90.00
_cell.angle_beta   90.00
_cell.angle_gamma   90.00
#
_symmetry.space_group_name_H-M   'P 1'
#
loop_
_entity.id
_entity.type
_entity.pdbx_description
1 polymer ?
#
loop_
_entity_poly.entity_id
_entity_poly.type
_entity_poly.pdbx_seq_one_letter_code
_entity_poly.pdbx_strand_id
1 'polypeptide(L)'
;MIIVHPSNQPIPMDWIFDLCTYGMKIAMSTPSKGRLSFNGLEVTYSDVTFQMNCFIEMLYHLMEEIDGMMGQLTFLSILKDKMPPILWDKLSDNSSQDKVSYLFLTDPKNQ
;
A
#
# COMPACT_ATOMS: atom_id res chain seq x y z
N MET A 1 25.44 3.78 12.04
CA MET A 1 26.25 4.60 12.95
C MET A 1 25.46 5.87 13.18
N ILE A 2 24.86 6.05 14.34
CA ILE A 2 24.06 7.26 14.64
C ILE A 2 25.07 8.30 15.14
N ILE A 3 25.27 9.37 14.38
CA ILE A 3 26.04 10.52 14.83
C ILE A 3 25.12 11.28 15.80
N VAL A 4 25.41 11.21 17.09
CA VAL A 4 24.60 11.90 18.11
C VAL A 4 25.10 13.34 18.22
N HIS A 5 24.32 14.28 17.70
CA HIS A 5 24.59 15.71 17.82
C HIS A 5 24.00 16.29 19.14
N PRO A 6 24.70 17.21 19.83
CA PRO A 6 24.30 17.72 21.15
C PRO A 6 23.06 18.63 21.14
N SER A 7 22.60 19.05 19.95
CA SER A 7 21.32 19.70 19.74
C SER A 7 20.41 18.73 18.99
N ASN A 8 19.23 18.44 19.55
CA ASN A 8 18.21 17.53 19.02
C ASN A 8 17.53 18.03 17.72
N GLN A 9 18.26 18.77 16.89
CA GLN A 9 17.81 19.30 15.60
C GLN A 9 18.57 18.58 14.49
N PRO A 10 17.88 17.82 13.62
CA PRO A 10 18.53 17.16 12.50
C PRO A 10 19.14 18.22 11.60
N ILE A 11 20.44 18.12 11.36
CA ILE A 11 21.15 19.00 10.44
C ILE A 11 20.79 18.51 9.02
N PRO A 12 20.68 19.38 8.00
CA PRO A 12 20.34 18.95 6.64
C PRO A 12 21.19 17.79 6.10
N MET A 13 22.41 17.67 6.61
CA MET A 13 23.34 16.60 6.35
C MET A 13 22.81 15.22 6.83
N ASP A 14 22.25 15.14 8.03
CA ASP A 14 21.70 13.89 8.58
C ASP A 14 20.55 13.39 7.71
N TRP A 15 19.71 14.30 7.22
CA TRP A 15 18.62 13.97 6.31
C TRP A 15 19.11 13.37 4.99
N ILE A 16 20.21 13.88 4.43
CA ILE A 16 20.83 13.35 3.23
C ILE A 16 21.36 11.93 3.49
N PHE A 17 22.04 11.70 4.61
CA PHE A 17 22.54 10.37 4.95
C PHE A 17 21.43 9.37 5.24
N ASP A 18 20.34 9.79 5.89
CA ASP A 18 19.17 8.95 6.11
C ASP A 18 18.52 8.58 4.78
N LEU A 19 18.39 9.52 3.84
CA LEU A 19 17.88 9.26 2.48
C LEU A 19 18.77 8.26 1.72
N CYS A 20 20.09 8.45 1.73
CA CYS A 20 21.02 7.52 1.09
C CYS A 20 20.95 6.12 1.71
N THR A 21 20.88 6.03 3.04
CA THR A 21 20.80 4.77 3.77
C THR A 21 19.47 4.06 3.52
N TYR A 22 18.37 4.81 3.46
CA TYR A 22 17.05 4.28 3.11
C TYR A 22 17.03 3.71 1.68
N GLY A 23 17.60 4.44 0.72
CA GLY A 23 17.76 3.96 -0.66
C GLY A 23 18.58 2.67 -0.75
N MET A 24 19.69 2.59 -0.01
CA MET A 24 20.49 1.36 0.09
C MET A 24 19.72 0.22 0.74
N LYS A 25 18.95 0.49 1.79
CA LYS A 25 18.10 -0.52 2.44
C LYS A 25 17.10 -1.10 1.46
N ILE A 26 16.38 -0.26 0.70
CA ILE A 26 15.45 -0.71 -0.35
C ILE A 26 16.17 -1.58 -1.37
N ALA A 27 17.34 -1.12 -1.86
CA ALA A 27 18.10 -1.85 -2.87
C ALA A 27 18.57 -3.24 -2.38
N MET A 28 18.87 -3.38 -1.09
CA MET A 28 19.39 -4.61 -0.50
C MET A 28 18.32 -5.54 0.09
N SER A 29 17.21 -4.99 0.59
CA SER A 29 16.14 -5.77 1.24
C SER A 29 15.04 -6.21 0.30
N THR A 30 14.92 -5.61 -0.89
CA THR A 30 13.93 -6.03 -1.91
C THR A 30 14.39 -7.36 -2.51
N PRO A 31 13.74 -8.50 -2.19
CA PRO A 31 14.22 -9.82 -2.58
C PRO A 31 13.73 -10.14 -3.99
N SER A 32 14.20 -9.38 -4.98
CA SER A 32 14.11 -9.68 -6.41
C SER A 32 14.61 -8.47 -7.19
N LYS A 33 15.61 -8.68 -8.05
CA LYS A 33 15.94 -7.77 -9.15
C LYS A 33 14.86 -7.89 -10.24
N GLY A 34 13.59 -7.85 -9.83
CA GLY A 34 12.42 -7.87 -10.68
C GLY A 34 12.33 -6.50 -11.31
N ARG A 35 12.76 -6.43 -12.56
CA ARG A 35 12.91 -5.22 -13.35
C ARG A 35 11.52 -4.66 -13.62
N LEU A 36 10.93 -3.96 -12.65
CA LEU A 36 9.74 -3.16 -12.85
C LEU A 36 10.13 -2.03 -13.81
N SER A 37 9.90 -2.27 -15.10
CA SER A 37 10.23 -1.33 -16.16
C SER A 37 8.97 -0.58 -16.52
N PHE A 38 9.01 0.74 -16.34
CA PHE A 38 7.95 1.63 -16.78
C PHE A 38 8.32 2.16 -18.16
N ASN A 39 7.53 1.82 -19.17
CA ASN A 39 7.62 2.39 -20.50
C ASN A 39 6.33 3.19 -20.79
N GLY A 40 6.27 4.42 -20.29
CA GLY A 40 5.07 5.24 -20.36
C GLY A 40 3.90 4.59 -19.60
N LEU A 41 2.91 4.09 -20.34
CA LEU A 41 1.74 3.40 -19.79
C LEU A 41 1.93 1.88 -19.68
N GLU A 42 3.07 1.33 -20.06
CA GLU A 42 3.34 -0.10 -20.00
C GLU A 42 4.23 -0.42 -18.79
N VAL A 43 3.81 -1.41 -17.99
CA VAL A 43 4.56 -1.93 -16.84
C VAL A 43 4.97 -3.35 -17.14
N THR A 44 6.28 -3.59 -17.16
CA THR A 44 6.85 -4.93 -17.29
C THR A 44 7.38 -5.38 -15.94
N TYR A 45 6.98 -6.56 -15.49
CA TYR A 45 7.56 -7.27 -14.37
C TYR A 45 7.93 -8.69 -14.80
N SER A 46 9.24 -8.97 -14.87
CA SER A 46 9.78 -10.24 -15.37
C SER A 46 9.25 -10.57 -16.78
N ASP A 47 8.45 -11.64 -16.93
CA ASP A 47 7.87 -12.06 -18.22
C ASP A 47 6.46 -11.52 -18.45
N VAL A 48 5.90 -10.78 -17.48
CA VAL A 48 4.55 -10.23 -17.57
C VAL A 48 4.65 -8.76 -17.93
N THR A 49 4.07 -8.39 -19.08
CA THR A 49 3.94 -7.00 -19.49
C THR A 49 2.46 -6.67 -19.57
N PHE A 50 2.05 -5.60 -18.91
CA PHE A 50 0.66 -5.14 -18.93
C PHE A 50 0.61 -3.63 -19.11
N GLN A 51 -0.43 -3.18 -19.80
CA GLN A 51 -0.73 -1.76 -19.89
C GLN A 51 -1.42 -1.32 -18.60
N MET A 52 -1.02 -0.15 -18.09
CA MET A 52 -1.60 0.50 -16.91
C MET A 52 -3.10 0.68 -17.06
N ASN A 53 -3.59 0.98 -18.28
CA ASN A 53 -5.02 1.06 -18.55
C ASN A 53 -5.72 -0.29 -18.28
N CYS A 54 -5.16 -1.40 -18.78
CA CYS A 54 -5.72 -2.73 -18.52
C CYS A 54 -5.65 -3.11 -17.04
N PHE A 55 -4.61 -2.67 -16.33
CA PHE A 55 -4.50 -2.88 -14.88
C PHE A 55 -5.59 -2.12 -14.12
N ILE A 56 -5.83 -0.87 -14.49
CA ILE A 56 -6.90 -0.06 -13.91
C ILE A 56 -8.28 -0.68 -14.21
N GLU A 57 -8.52 -1.09 -15.46
CA GLU A 57 -9.76 -1.79 -15.84
C GLU A 57 -9.96 -3.08 -15.06
N MET A 58 -8.91 -3.89 -14.89
CA MET A 58 -8.93 -5.10 -14.08
C MET A 58 -9.28 -4.79 -12.63
N LEU A 59 -8.70 -3.75 -12.03
CA LEU A 59 -9.04 -3.33 -10.67
C LEU A 59 -10.50 -2.90 -10.55
N TYR A 60 -11.03 -2.16 -11.53
CA TYR A 60 -12.46 -1.79 -11.54
C TYR A 60 -13.37 -3.03 -11.60
N HIS A 61 -13.04 -4.00 -12.46
CA HIS A 61 -13.82 -5.25 -12.56
C HIS A 61 -13.73 -6.06 -11.27
N LEU A 62 -12.55 -6.13 -10.65
CA LEU A 62 -12.36 -6.80 -9.35
C LEU A 62 -13.19 -6.12 -8.26
N MET A 63 -13.22 -4.79 -8.22
CA MET A 63 -14.04 -4.04 -7.27
C MET A 63 -15.53 -4.30 -7.49
N GLU A 64 -15.99 -4.34 -8.74
CA GLU A 64 -17.38 -4.67 -9.07
C GLU A 64 -17.75 -6.10 -8.66
N GLU A 65 -16.85 -7.06 -8.86
CA GLU A 65 -17.04 -8.46 -8.45
C GLU A 65 -17.10 -8.57 -6.91
N ILE A 66 -16.19 -7.90 -6.20
CA ILE A 66 -16.18 -7.86 -4.73
C ILE A 66 -17.47 -7.23 -4.20
N ASP A 67 -17.93 -6.13 -4.78
CA ASP A 67 -19.21 -5.51 -4.41
C ASP A 67 -20.38 -6.49 -4.58
N GLY A 68 -20.40 -7.22 -5.69
CA GLY A 68 -21.41 -8.25 -5.97
C GLY A 68 -21.37 -9.37 -4.95
N MET A 69 -20.18 -9.91 -4.67
CA MET A 69 -19.97 -10.95 -3.66
C MET A 69 -20.36 -10.47 -2.26
N MET A 70 -20.00 -9.24 -1.89
CA MET A 70 -20.33 -8.67 -0.59
C MET A 70 -21.83 -8.46 -0.44
N GLY A 71 -22.51 -8.00 -1.50
CA GLY A 71 -23.97 -7.92 -1.54
C GLY A 71 -24.65 -9.28 -1.38
N GLN A 72 -24.11 -10.34 -2.01
CA GLN A 72 -24.61 -11.70 -1.83
C GLN A 72 -24.42 -12.21 -0.40
N LEU A 73 -23.21 -12.06 0.17
CA LEU A 73 -22.88 -12.51 1.53
C LEU A 73 -23.68 -11.79 2.62
N THR A 74 -23.99 -10.51 2.39
CA THR A 74 -24.77 -9.69 3.33
C THR A 74 -26.28 -9.74 3.07
N PHE A 75 -26.74 -10.53 2.09
CA PHE A 75 -28.14 -10.58 1.63
C PHE A 75 -28.71 -9.22 1.18
N LEU A 76 -27.84 -8.25 0.90
CA LEU A 76 -28.17 -6.90 0.44
C LEU A 76 -27.99 -6.73 -1.08
N SER A 77 -27.94 -7.83 -1.83
CA SER A 77 -27.70 -7.84 -3.28
C SER A 77 -28.64 -6.95 -4.11
N ILE A 78 -29.86 -6.68 -3.61
CA ILE A 78 -30.87 -5.82 -4.26
C ILE A 78 -30.75 -4.35 -3.81
N LEU A 79 -30.01 -4.10 -2.73
CA LEU A 79 -29.94 -2.81 -2.03
C LEU A 79 -28.48 -2.36 -1.95
N LYS A 80 -27.79 -2.32 -3.10
CA LYS A 80 -26.40 -1.85 -3.20
C LYS A 80 -26.22 -0.46 -2.55
N ASP A 81 -27.22 0.40 -2.71
CA ASP A 81 -27.28 1.75 -2.10
C ASP A 81 -27.48 1.77 -0.57
N LYS A 82 -27.76 0.62 0.06
CA LYS A 82 -27.91 0.50 1.51
C LYS A 82 -26.72 -0.18 2.19
N MET A 83 -25.66 -0.47 1.46
CA MET A 83 -24.42 -0.94 2.07
C MET A 83 -23.84 0.19 2.93
N PRO A 84 -23.44 -0.07 4.19
CA PRO A 84 -22.85 0.97 5.02
C PRO A 84 -21.58 1.50 4.34
N PRO A 85 -21.43 2.83 4.19
CA PRO A 85 -20.26 3.39 3.55
C PRO A 85 -19.03 3.09 4.41
N ILE A 86 -17.97 2.57 3.77
CA ILE A 86 -16.68 2.40 4.42
C ILE A 86 -16.04 3.79 4.55
N LEU A 87 -15.79 4.23 5.77
CA LEU A 87 -15.16 5.52 6.06
C LEU A 87 -13.64 5.44 5.86
N TRP A 88 -13.21 5.30 4.60
CA TRP A 88 -11.80 5.16 4.22
C TRP A 88 -10.90 6.26 4.81
N ASP A 89 -11.40 7.49 4.89
CA ASP A 89 -10.65 8.63 5.44
C ASP A 89 -10.31 8.49 6.94
N LYS A 90 -11.09 7.69 7.67
CA LYS A 90 -10.88 7.44 9.10
C LYS A 90 -10.07 6.18 9.37
N LEU A 91 -9.82 5.39 8.33
CA LEU A 91 -9.09 4.13 8.40
C LEU A 91 -7.61 4.39 8.16
N SER A 92 -6.81 4.29 9.21
CA SER A 92 -5.35 4.36 9.11
C SER A 92 -4.75 3.01 9.41
N ASP A 93 -3.91 2.49 8.51
CA ASP A 93 -3.04 1.38 8.85
C ASP A 93 -1.86 1.87 9.70
N ASN A 94 -1.41 1.01 10.61
CA ASN A 94 -0.19 1.22 11.39
C ASN A 94 0.88 0.28 10.84
N SER A 95 1.55 0.73 9.78
CA SER A 95 2.58 -0.05 9.07
C SER A 95 3.82 -0.40 9.91
N SER A 96 3.89 0.06 11.17
CA SER A 96 4.96 -0.30 12.10
C SER A 96 4.63 -1.55 12.94
N GLN A 97 3.40 -2.06 12.88
CA GLN A 97 2.99 -3.30 13.55
C GLN A 97 3.37 -4.52 12.69
N ASP A 98 4.37 -5.28 13.13
CA ASP A 98 4.85 -6.50 12.46
C ASP A 98 4.28 -7.79 13.08
N LYS A 99 3.14 -7.69 13.78
CA LYS A 99 2.54 -8.85 14.43
C LYS A 99 1.69 -9.63 13.41
N VAL A 100 1.93 -10.94 13.30
CA VAL A 100 1.23 -11.84 12.36
C VAL A 100 -0.30 -11.82 12.52
N SER A 101 -0.82 -11.46 13.69
CA SER A 101 -2.26 -11.35 13.97
C SER A 101 -2.78 -9.92 14.05
N TYR A 102 -2.00 -8.94 13.62
CA TYR A 102 -2.45 -7.56 13.54
C TYR A 102 -3.40 -7.39 12.35
N LEU A 103 -4.53 -6.74 12.61
CA LEU A 103 -5.49 -6.34 11.61
C LEU A 103 -5.81 -4.88 11.87
N PHE A 104 -5.72 -4.03 10.84
CA PHE A 104 -6.00 -2.60 10.99
C PHE A 104 -7.40 -2.32 11.54
N LEU A 105 -8.38 -3.20 11.30
CA LEU A 105 -9.75 -3.10 11.81
C LEU A 105 -9.87 -3.27 13.33
N THR A 106 -8.88 -3.91 13.98
CA THR A 106 -8.89 -4.11 15.44
C THR A 106 -8.05 -3.08 16.18
N ASP A 107 -7.39 -2.16 15.46
CA ASP A 107 -6.65 -1.05 16.08
C ASP A 107 -7.65 -0.12 16.79
N PRO A 108 -7.42 0.25 18.08
CA PRO A 108 -8.24 1.22 18.80
C PRO A 108 -8.37 2.58 18.10
N LYS A 109 -7.47 2.94 17.18
CA LYS A 109 -7.59 4.16 16.37
C LYS A 109 -8.70 4.10 15.32
N ASN A 110 -9.09 2.89 14.91
CA ASN A 110 -10.07 2.64 13.85
C ASN A 110 -11.41 2.12 14.40
N GLN A 111 -11.62 2.19 15.73
CA GLN A 111 -12.93 1.99 16.38
C GLN A 111 -13.76 3.27 16.35
#